data_AF-A0A356T881-F1
#
_entry.id   AF-A0A356T881-F1
#
_cell.length_a   1.000
_cell.length_b   1.000
_cell.length_c   1.000
_cell.angle_alpha   90.00
_cell.angle_beta   90.00
_cell.angle_gamma   90.00
#
_symmetry.space_group_name_H-M   'P 1'
#
loop_
_entity.id
_entity.type
_entity.pdbx_description
1 polymer ?
#
loop_
_entity_poly.entity_id
_entity_poly.type
_entity_poly.pdbx_seq_one_letter_code
_entity_poly.pdbx_strand_id
1 'polypeptide(L)'
;MVRLLHLAPESLRRRIERSGLRGHPRSFDVSGAGDIDEPEVIFAMPVLEDFAATHQWVRELRRGQRGRLIAVHFRVPDDEVVLVGRYGPKKERRRAGEAVSTIRGAPWGQEIVVCRRVAAREIVAVRDIRQDVGWVETPDSDHKYQCVCQLCLPAGSPDVFRRCRAAFNHGVQRAHSGPSDAASVLEALRPLDLPLERVAHRLEAKKLLSFARHEDDRVRGCVCWLFGYFRREQVLAPLLELLDDPCESVRHSALEALVRVAGPEDVWARVRDRERDERAALIDLLEYWAHDSAVRVLRQIGEQEADSELSARATRAFQRANAESPN
;
A
#
# COMPACT_ATOMS: atom_id res chain seq x y z
N MET A 1 -20.60 28.27 -24.31
CA MET A 1 -19.15 28.16 -24.03
C MET A 1 -19.00 27.35 -22.77
N VAL A 2 -18.22 26.27 -22.80
CA VAL A 2 -17.86 25.52 -21.59
C VAL A 2 -16.55 26.04 -20.98
N ARG A 3 -16.39 25.87 -19.67
CA ARG A 3 -15.13 26.17 -18.96
C ARG A 3 -14.37 24.88 -18.69
N LEU A 4 -13.14 24.84 -19.16
CA LEU A 4 -12.21 23.74 -18.96
C LEU A 4 -11.02 24.19 -18.12
N LEU A 5 -10.32 23.23 -17.53
CA LEU A 5 -9.14 23.40 -16.71
C LEU A 5 -8.03 22.49 -17.21
N HIS A 6 -6.88 23.09 -17.50
CA HIS A 6 -5.62 22.38 -17.77
C HIS A 6 -4.67 22.55 -16.58
N LEU A 7 -3.96 21.48 -16.22
CA LEU A 7 -2.92 21.52 -15.20
C LEU A 7 -1.56 21.71 -15.86
N ALA A 8 -0.83 22.74 -15.45
CA ALA A 8 0.49 23.05 -15.99
C ALA A 8 1.53 23.25 -14.87
N PRO A 9 2.82 22.98 -15.13
CA PRO A 9 3.90 23.42 -14.25
C PRO A 9 3.83 24.94 -13.99
N GLU A 10 4.03 25.34 -12.74
CA GLU A 10 4.04 26.75 -12.33
C GLU A 10 5.13 27.56 -13.06
N SER A 11 6.24 26.92 -13.42
CA SER A 11 7.31 27.51 -14.24
C SER A 11 6.85 28.03 -15.61
N LEU A 12 5.72 27.53 -16.13
CA LEU A 12 5.14 27.96 -17.41
C LEU A 12 4.15 29.13 -17.28
N ARG A 13 3.81 29.57 -16.07
CA ARG A 13 2.78 30.60 -15.80
C ARG A 13 2.91 31.84 -16.70
N ARG A 14 4.05 32.51 -16.66
CA ARG A 14 4.30 33.75 -17.44
C ARG A 14 4.25 33.52 -18.96
N ARG A 15 4.55 32.32 -19.43
CA ARG A 15 4.44 31.98 -20.86
C ARG A 15 2.97 31.82 -21.24
N ILE A 16 2.22 31.09 -20.41
CA ILE A 16 0.80 30.79 -20.62
C ILE A 16 -0.03 32.07 -20.61
N GLU A 17 0.22 32.96 -19.65
CA GLU A 17 -0.48 34.26 -19.56
C GLU A 17 -0.22 35.14 -20.78
N ARG A 18 0.96 35.05 -21.42
CA ARG A 18 1.32 35.86 -22.59
C ARG A 18 0.83 35.28 -23.92
N SER A 19 0.91 33.96 -24.10
CA SER A 19 0.74 33.33 -25.42
C SER A 19 -0.25 32.17 -25.47
N GLY A 20 -0.89 31.84 -24.35
CA GLY A 20 -1.84 30.74 -24.26
C GLY A 20 -1.19 29.38 -23.99
N LEU A 21 -1.95 28.31 -24.21
CA LEU A 21 -1.49 26.94 -24.06
C LEU A 21 -1.06 26.37 -25.41
N ARG A 22 0.06 25.64 -25.38
CA ARG A 22 0.55 24.84 -26.51
C ARG A 22 0.54 23.38 -26.12
N GLY A 23 -0.04 22.56 -26.98
CA GLY A 23 -0.05 21.11 -26.83
C GLY A 23 1.24 20.46 -27.30
N HIS A 24 1.31 19.14 -27.13
CA HIS A 24 2.35 18.29 -27.68
C HIS A 24 1.70 17.20 -28.55
N PRO A 25 2.40 16.64 -29.55
CA PRO A 25 1.85 15.56 -30.37
C PRO A 25 1.48 14.33 -29.53
N ARG A 26 0.31 13.74 -29.79
CA ARG A 26 -0.14 12.47 -29.19
C ARG A 26 -0.99 11.67 -30.15
N SER A 27 -0.94 10.35 -30.00
CA SER A 27 -1.75 9.40 -30.76
C SER A 27 -2.91 8.89 -29.92
N PHE A 28 -4.06 8.63 -30.56
CA PHE A 28 -5.27 8.13 -29.92
C PHE A 28 -5.96 7.07 -30.79
N ASP A 29 -6.57 6.08 -30.15
CA ASP A 29 -7.51 5.14 -30.77
C ASP A 29 -8.92 5.75 -30.65
N VAL A 30 -9.44 6.31 -31.75
CA VAL A 30 -10.72 7.03 -31.75
C VAL A 30 -11.82 6.14 -32.31
N SER A 31 -12.88 5.97 -31.52
CA SER A 31 -14.05 5.17 -31.91
C SER A 31 -14.64 5.67 -33.24
N GLY A 32 -14.72 4.76 -34.22
CA GLY A 32 -15.20 5.04 -35.57
C GLY A 32 -14.18 5.70 -36.51
N ALA A 33 -12.98 6.05 -36.04
CA ALA A 33 -11.92 6.66 -36.85
C ALA A 33 -10.58 5.89 -36.83
N GLY A 34 -10.40 4.96 -35.88
CA GLY A 34 -9.15 4.23 -35.70
C GLY A 34 -8.05 5.10 -35.07
N ASP A 35 -6.81 4.70 -35.27
CA ASP A 35 -5.65 5.43 -34.76
C ASP A 35 -5.48 6.78 -35.49
N ILE A 36 -5.40 7.86 -34.71
CA ILE A 36 -5.14 9.22 -35.20
C ILE A 36 -3.95 9.84 -34.48
N ASP A 37 -3.20 10.68 -35.20
CA ASP A 37 -2.11 11.47 -34.65
C ASP A 37 -2.51 12.95 -34.59
N GLU A 38 -2.56 13.51 -33.39
CA GLU A 38 -2.94 14.90 -33.16
C GLU A 38 -1.69 15.72 -32.79
N PRO A 39 -1.30 16.72 -33.59
CA PRO A 39 -0.04 17.45 -33.39
C PRO A 39 -0.07 18.42 -32.20
N GLU A 40 -1.27 18.87 -31.79
CA GLU A 40 -1.44 19.85 -30.72
C GLU A 40 -2.49 19.41 -29.72
N VAL A 41 -2.05 18.73 -28.66
CA VAL A 41 -2.95 18.17 -27.67
C VAL A 41 -2.87 18.88 -26.33
N ILE A 42 -4.03 19.34 -25.85
CA ILE A 42 -4.21 19.88 -24.50
C ILE A 42 -5.21 19.00 -23.74
N PHE A 43 -4.73 18.33 -22.70
CA PHE A 43 -5.57 17.59 -21.77
C PHE A 43 -6.24 18.55 -20.79
N ALA A 44 -7.54 18.39 -20.57
CA ALA A 44 -8.32 19.25 -19.70
C ALA A 44 -9.44 18.50 -18.98
N MET A 45 -9.92 19.10 -17.90
CA MET A 45 -11.12 18.69 -17.18
C MET A 45 -12.19 19.76 -17.28
N PRO A 46 -13.49 19.43 -17.34
CA PRO A 46 -14.52 20.41 -17.07
C PRO A 46 -14.37 20.98 -15.66
N VAL A 47 -14.70 22.27 -15.50
CA VAL A 47 -14.85 22.86 -14.17
C VAL A 47 -16.18 22.37 -13.59
N LEU A 48 -16.11 21.48 -12.60
CA LEU A 48 -17.24 20.85 -11.91
C LEU A 48 -17.48 21.51 -10.54
N GLU A 49 -18.61 21.17 -9.91
CA GLU A 49 -18.93 21.60 -8.54
C GLU A 49 -17.97 20.99 -7.51
N ASP A 50 -17.63 19.71 -7.70
CA ASP A 50 -16.63 19.03 -6.88
C ASP A 50 -15.21 19.47 -7.26
N PHE A 51 -14.53 20.09 -6.30
CA PHE A 51 -13.15 20.55 -6.45
C PHE A 51 -12.18 19.39 -6.72
N ALA A 52 -12.34 18.26 -6.04
CA ALA A 52 -11.48 17.11 -6.20
C ALA A 52 -11.67 16.43 -7.56
N ALA A 53 -12.91 16.35 -8.05
CA ALA A 53 -13.19 15.85 -9.40
C ALA A 53 -12.57 16.76 -10.48
N THR A 54 -12.72 18.07 -10.33
CA THR A 54 -12.12 19.06 -11.25
C THR A 54 -10.59 18.97 -11.30
N HIS A 55 -9.94 18.73 -10.16
CA HIS A 55 -8.48 18.71 -10.01
C HIS A 55 -7.90 17.30 -9.82
N GLN A 56 -8.63 16.28 -10.30
CA GLN A 56 -8.35 14.88 -9.97
C GLN A 56 -6.95 14.38 -10.36
N TRP A 57 -6.31 15.04 -11.32
CA TRP A 57 -5.02 14.68 -11.91
C TRP A 57 -3.80 15.24 -11.18
N VAL A 58 -3.97 16.13 -10.20
CA VAL A 58 -2.85 16.86 -9.57
C VAL A 58 -1.83 15.92 -8.95
N ARG A 59 -2.25 14.98 -8.10
CA ARG A 59 -1.32 14.06 -7.44
C ARG A 59 -0.63 13.10 -8.41
N GLU A 60 -1.35 12.56 -9.40
CA GLU A 60 -0.76 11.66 -10.40
C GLU A 60 0.30 12.36 -11.23
N LEU A 61 -0.03 13.54 -11.79
CA LEU A 61 0.91 14.29 -12.61
C LEU A 61 2.15 14.73 -11.82
N ARG A 62 2.02 14.99 -10.52
CA ARG A 62 3.16 15.37 -9.66
C ARG A 62 4.19 14.26 -9.45
N ARG A 63 3.87 12.99 -9.72
CA ARG A 63 4.84 11.88 -9.56
C ARG A 63 6.01 12.00 -10.52
N GLY A 64 5.74 12.42 -11.75
CA GLY A 64 6.72 12.49 -12.82
C GLY A 64 7.41 13.85 -12.96
N GLN A 65 7.09 14.83 -12.13
CA GLN A 65 7.61 16.20 -12.29
C GLN A 65 8.00 16.86 -10.97
N ARG A 66 9.06 17.68 -11.01
CA ARG A 66 9.46 18.55 -9.91
C ARG A 66 8.73 19.89 -10.03
N GLY A 67 8.34 20.47 -8.89
CA GLY A 67 7.67 21.77 -8.82
C GLY A 67 6.18 21.71 -8.51
N ARG A 68 5.55 22.88 -8.45
CA ARG A 68 4.11 23.05 -8.18
C ARG A 68 3.32 23.05 -9.48
N LEU A 69 2.07 22.59 -9.41
CA LEU A 69 1.10 22.73 -10.49
C LEU A 69 0.22 23.96 -10.29
N ILE A 70 -0.18 24.57 -11.40
CA ILE A 70 -1.18 25.63 -11.49
C ILE A 70 -2.37 25.15 -12.32
N ALA A 71 -3.54 25.71 -12.05
CA ALA A 71 -4.74 25.51 -12.85
C ALA A 71 -4.90 26.64 -13.87
N VAL A 72 -4.95 26.30 -15.15
CA VAL A 72 -5.24 27.21 -16.25
C VAL A 72 -6.68 26.99 -16.66
N HIS A 73 -7.56 27.91 -16.29
CA HIS A 73 -8.96 27.90 -16.69
C HIS A 73 -9.12 28.60 -18.04
N PHE A 74 -9.79 27.97 -18.99
CA PHE A 74 -10.05 28.51 -20.31
C PHE A 74 -11.45 28.16 -20.80
N ARG A 75 -11.93 28.82 -21.86
CA ARG A 75 -13.23 28.55 -22.48
C ARG A 75 -13.08 28.01 -23.89
N VAL A 76 -13.98 27.10 -24.24
CA VAL A 76 -14.17 26.62 -25.62
C VAL A 76 -15.65 26.72 -26.01
N PRO A 77 -15.99 26.93 -27.30
CA PRO A 77 -17.35 26.84 -27.80
C PRO A 77 -18.01 25.50 -27.47
N ASP A 78 -19.33 25.49 -27.24
CA ASP A 78 -20.03 24.26 -26.88
C ASP A 78 -20.02 23.24 -28.03
N ASP A 79 -19.98 23.75 -29.26
CA ASP A 79 -19.97 23.01 -30.51
C ASP A 79 -18.58 22.59 -30.98
N GLU A 80 -17.52 22.99 -30.28
CA GLU A 80 -16.15 22.57 -30.58
C GLU A 80 -16.02 21.05 -30.43
N VAL A 81 -15.48 20.40 -31.47
CA VAL A 81 -15.22 18.96 -31.45
C VAL A 81 -13.97 18.68 -30.63
N VAL A 82 -14.12 17.89 -29.59
CA VAL A 82 -13.06 17.44 -28.68
C VAL A 82 -13.02 15.92 -28.65
N LEU A 83 -11.90 15.35 -28.19
CA LEU A 83 -11.88 13.94 -27.81
C LEU A 83 -12.22 13.82 -26.33
N VAL A 84 -12.99 12.80 -25.97
CA VAL A 84 -13.38 12.53 -24.59
C VAL A 84 -13.24 11.06 -24.29
N GLY A 85 -12.86 10.72 -23.06
CA GLY A 85 -12.84 9.35 -22.59
C GLY A 85 -12.04 9.22 -21.31
N ARG A 86 -11.92 7.98 -20.83
CA ARG A 86 -10.99 7.68 -19.75
C ARG A 86 -9.55 7.91 -20.21
N TYR A 87 -8.67 8.13 -19.24
CA TYR A 87 -7.24 8.18 -19.48
C TYR A 87 -6.73 6.95 -20.24
N GLY A 88 -5.73 7.17 -21.10
CA GLY A 88 -5.23 6.17 -22.03
C GLY A 88 -5.56 6.50 -23.49
N PRO A 89 -5.26 5.61 -24.43
CA PRO A 89 -5.32 5.93 -25.86
C PRO A 89 -6.75 6.00 -26.41
N LYS A 90 -7.70 5.26 -25.81
CA LYS A 90 -9.07 5.16 -26.33
C LYS A 90 -9.89 6.43 -26.08
N LYS A 91 -10.50 6.96 -27.15
CA LYS A 91 -11.29 8.18 -27.10
C LYS A 91 -12.51 8.14 -28.02
N GLU A 92 -13.48 9.02 -27.76
CA GLU A 92 -14.62 9.31 -28.62
C GLU A 92 -14.59 10.79 -29.04
N ARG A 93 -15.01 11.09 -30.28
CA ARG A 93 -15.26 12.47 -30.70
C ARG A 93 -16.62 12.94 -30.20
N ARG A 94 -16.67 14.09 -29.52
CA ARG A 94 -17.92 14.73 -29.09
C ARG A 94 -17.83 16.25 -29.16
N ARG A 95 -18.99 16.91 -29.15
CA ARG A 95 -19.06 18.36 -28.91
C ARG A 95 -18.69 18.66 -27.46
N ALA A 96 -17.98 19.74 -27.20
CA ALA A 96 -17.48 20.09 -25.87
C ALA A 96 -18.60 20.17 -24.82
N GLY A 97 -19.76 20.76 -25.18
CA GLY A 97 -20.93 20.82 -24.31
C GLY A 97 -21.44 19.43 -23.87
N GLU A 98 -21.51 18.49 -24.81
CA GLU A 98 -21.92 17.11 -24.57
C GLU A 98 -20.88 16.36 -23.73
N ALA A 99 -19.59 16.55 -24.02
CA ALA A 99 -18.49 15.95 -23.26
C ALA A 99 -18.54 16.38 -21.79
N VAL A 100 -18.76 17.67 -21.51
CA VAL A 100 -18.93 18.17 -20.14
C VAL A 100 -20.14 17.55 -19.45
N SER A 101 -21.27 17.40 -20.16
CA SER A 101 -22.48 16.76 -19.62
C SER A 101 -22.22 15.29 -19.25
N THR A 102 -21.55 14.54 -20.12
CA THR A 102 -21.20 13.13 -19.88
C THR A 102 -20.27 12.98 -18.68
N ILE A 103 -19.20 13.77 -18.61
CA ILE A 103 -18.22 13.69 -17.52
C ILE A 103 -18.83 14.04 -16.17
N ARG A 104 -19.80 14.97 -16.12
CA ARG A 104 -20.45 15.36 -14.86
C ARG A 104 -21.08 14.18 -14.11
N GLY A 105 -21.61 13.18 -14.83
CA GLY A 105 -22.23 12.01 -14.23
C GLY A 105 -21.23 11.01 -13.62
N ALA A 106 -20.03 10.89 -14.20
CA ALA A 106 -18.99 9.97 -13.76
C ALA A 106 -17.59 10.54 -14.04
N PRO A 107 -17.10 11.48 -13.22
CA PRO A 107 -15.95 12.30 -13.58
C PRO A 107 -14.60 11.59 -13.41
N TRP A 108 -14.52 10.61 -12.52
CA TRP A 108 -13.26 10.02 -12.11
C TRP A 108 -12.59 9.21 -13.24
N GLY A 109 -11.35 9.58 -13.55
CA GLY A 109 -10.57 9.03 -14.65
C GLY A 109 -10.90 9.57 -16.03
N GLN A 110 -11.91 10.43 -16.16
CA GLN A 110 -12.22 11.07 -17.43
C GLN A 110 -11.23 12.19 -17.76
N GLU A 111 -11.11 12.48 -19.05
CA GLU A 111 -10.40 13.64 -19.58
C GLU A 111 -11.06 14.13 -20.87
N ILE A 112 -10.97 15.44 -21.10
CA ILE A 112 -11.25 16.08 -22.38
C ILE A 112 -9.91 16.41 -23.04
N VAL A 113 -9.81 16.13 -24.33
CA VAL A 113 -8.64 16.43 -25.14
C VAL A 113 -9.05 17.47 -26.18
N VAL A 114 -8.43 18.65 -26.09
CA VAL A 114 -8.58 19.72 -27.07
C VAL A 114 -7.43 19.61 -28.07
N CYS A 115 -7.75 19.31 -29.34
CA CYS A 115 -6.79 19.04 -30.41
C CYS A 115 -6.34 20.31 -31.15
N ARG A 116 -6.07 21.39 -30.42
CA ARG A 116 -5.53 22.65 -30.94
C ARG A 116 -4.87 23.45 -29.82
N ARG A 117 -4.06 24.46 -30.18
CA ARG A 117 -3.71 25.57 -29.27
C ARG A 117 -4.93 26.25 -28.67
N VAL A 118 -4.79 26.67 -27.42
CA VAL A 118 -5.72 27.59 -26.73
C VAL A 118 -5.05 28.96 -26.65
N ALA A 119 -5.65 29.97 -27.28
CA ALA A 119 -5.11 31.32 -27.33
C ALA A 119 -5.18 32.02 -25.96
N ALA A 120 -4.31 33.00 -25.74
CA ALA A 120 -4.31 33.78 -24.49
C ALA A 120 -5.67 34.41 -24.17
N ARG A 121 -6.41 34.88 -25.19
CA ARG A 121 -7.76 35.46 -25.04
C ARG A 121 -8.83 34.45 -24.56
N GLU A 122 -8.58 33.16 -24.72
CA GLU A 122 -9.48 32.09 -24.28
C GLU A 122 -9.23 31.71 -22.81
N ILE A 123 -8.10 32.12 -22.23
CA ILE A 123 -7.77 31.91 -20.83
C ILE A 123 -8.59 32.87 -19.97
N VAL A 124 -9.30 32.30 -18.99
CA VAL A 124 -10.12 33.02 -18.03
C VAL A 124 -9.32 33.36 -16.77
N ALA A 125 -8.48 32.43 -16.30
CA ALA A 125 -7.69 32.62 -15.10
C ALA A 125 -6.53 31.61 -15.03
N VAL A 126 -5.43 32.00 -14.37
CA VAL A 126 -4.35 31.09 -13.99
C VAL A 126 -4.20 31.13 -12.46
N ARG A 127 -4.55 30.03 -11.79
CA ARG A 127 -4.69 29.97 -10.33
C ARG A 127 -3.69 29.01 -9.69
N ASP A 128 -3.23 29.38 -8.50
CA ASP A 128 -2.59 28.41 -7.62
C ASP A 128 -3.63 27.46 -7.06
N ILE A 129 -3.23 26.21 -6.87
CA ILE A 129 -4.11 25.13 -6.42
C ILE A 129 -3.47 24.36 -5.26
N ARG A 130 -4.33 23.66 -4.51
CA ARG A 130 -3.90 22.64 -3.56
C ARG A 130 -3.13 21.55 -4.29
N GLN A 131 -2.00 21.15 -3.73
CA GLN A 131 -1.07 20.18 -4.35
C GLN A 131 -1.32 18.74 -3.87
N ASP A 132 -2.25 18.57 -2.93
CA ASP A 132 -2.61 17.33 -2.24
C ASP A 132 -3.97 16.74 -2.70
N VAL A 133 -4.56 17.31 -3.76
CA VAL A 133 -5.83 16.87 -4.35
C VAL A 133 -5.63 15.83 -5.45
N GLY A 134 -6.62 14.96 -5.63
CA GLY A 134 -6.64 13.98 -6.72
C GLY A 134 -6.15 12.59 -6.33
N TRP A 135 -6.00 11.73 -7.33
CA TRP A 135 -5.61 10.33 -7.15
C TRP A 135 -4.18 10.06 -7.65
N VAL A 136 -3.71 8.85 -7.35
CA VAL A 136 -2.42 8.30 -7.78
C VAL A 136 -2.72 6.90 -8.32
N GLU A 137 -2.13 6.54 -9.47
CA GLU A 137 -2.27 5.27 -10.21
C GLU A 137 -3.65 5.02 -10.83
N THR A 138 -4.72 4.96 -10.04
CA THR A 138 -6.09 4.76 -10.55
C THR A 138 -7.13 5.59 -9.80
N PRO A 139 -8.10 6.21 -10.51
CA PRO A 139 -9.26 6.87 -9.92
C PRO A 139 -10.31 5.88 -9.37
N ASP A 140 -10.38 4.68 -9.96
CA ASP A 140 -11.47 3.72 -9.73
C ASP A 140 -11.04 2.66 -8.74
N SER A 141 -11.10 2.96 -7.44
CA SER A 141 -11.24 1.86 -6.49
C SER A 141 -12.02 2.28 -5.25
N ASP A 142 -13.13 1.59 -4.98
CA ASP A 142 -13.75 1.50 -3.66
C ASP A 142 -12.72 1.08 -2.59
N HIS A 143 -11.66 0.38 -3.00
CA HIS A 143 -10.55 -0.06 -2.18
C HIS A 143 -9.68 1.08 -1.63
N LYS A 144 -9.67 2.29 -2.20
CA LYS A 144 -8.80 3.37 -1.71
C LYS A 144 -9.18 3.85 -0.30
N TYR A 145 -10.46 3.78 0.05
CA TYR A 145 -10.96 4.05 1.41
C TYR A 145 -10.88 2.83 2.35
N GLN A 146 -10.51 1.66 1.83
CA GLN A 146 -10.30 0.43 2.59
C GLN A 146 -8.82 0.10 2.78
N CYS A 147 -7.94 0.57 1.89
CA CYS A 147 -6.51 0.35 1.97
C CYS A 147 -5.93 0.98 3.23
N VAL A 148 -5.07 0.24 3.93
CA VAL A 148 -4.47 0.69 5.18
C VAL A 148 -2.96 0.91 5.04
N CYS A 149 -2.38 1.00 3.84
CA CYS A 149 -0.95 1.29 3.73
C CYS A 149 -0.62 2.75 4.17
N GLN A 150 0.65 3.02 4.47
CA GLN A 150 1.12 4.34 4.90
C GLN A 150 0.86 5.45 3.87
N LEU A 151 0.73 5.11 2.58
CA LEU A 151 0.44 6.08 1.52
C LEU A 151 -1.05 6.46 1.46
N CYS A 152 -1.95 5.48 1.61
CA CYS A 152 -3.39 5.67 1.55
C CYS A 152 -4.01 6.13 2.88
N LEU A 153 -3.34 5.82 3.99
CA LEU A 153 -3.74 6.21 5.33
C LEU A 153 -2.48 6.57 6.14
N PRO A 154 -1.96 7.81 6.04
CA PRO A 154 -0.72 8.22 6.70
C PRO A 154 -0.74 8.02 8.22
N ALA A 155 0.45 7.81 8.80
CA ALA A 155 0.65 7.82 10.24
C ALA A 155 0.12 9.13 10.86
N GLY A 156 -0.56 9.02 12.01
CA GLY A 156 -1.19 10.16 12.69
C GLY A 156 -2.59 10.54 12.18
N SER A 157 -3.11 9.91 11.12
CA SER A 157 -4.51 10.10 10.72
C SER A 157 -5.46 9.63 11.84
N PRO A 158 -6.56 10.36 12.12
CA PRO A 158 -7.55 9.93 13.12
C PRO A 158 -8.23 8.60 12.77
N ASP A 159 -8.17 8.19 11.51
CA ASP A 159 -8.85 7.01 11.00
C ASP A 159 -8.01 5.72 11.03
N VAL A 160 -6.72 5.80 11.39
CA VAL A 160 -5.79 4.64 11.40
C VAL A 160 -6.40 3.47 12.15
N PHE A 161 -6.82 3.68 13.39
CA PHE A 161 -7.36 2.59 14.20
C PHE A 161 -8.69 2.06 13.64
N ARG A 162 -9.61 2.95 13.26
CA ARG A 162 -10.93 2.55 12.74
C ARG A 162 -10.80 1.68 11.48
N ARG A 163 -9.96 2.12 10.52
CA ARG A 163 -9.79 1.43 9.23
C ARG A 163 -8.96 0.16 9.36
N CYS A 164 -7.86 0.15 10.12
CA CYS A 164 -7.10 -1.09 10.36
C CYS A 164 -7.93 -2.15 11.08
N ARG A 165 -8.73 -1.74 12.09
CA ARG A 165 -9.66 -2.66 12.77
C ARG A 165 -10.74 -3.18 11.83
N ALA A 166 -11.27 -2.35 10.94
CA ALA A 166 -12.26 -2.77 9.95
C ALA A 166 -11.67 -3.76 8.94
N ALA A 167 -10.47 -3.48 8.40
CA ALA A 167 -9.75 -4.38 7.50
C ALA A 167 -9.45 -5.73 8.17
N PHE A 168 -8.97 -5.71 9.42
CA PHE A 168 -8.75 -6.93 10.20
C PHE A 168 -10.03 -7.74 10.39
N ASN A 169 -11.11 -7.11 10.87
CA ASN A 169 -12.38 -7.80 11.09
C ASN A 169 -12.95 -8.38 9.79
N HIS A 170 -12.82 -7.67 8.68
CA HIS A 170 -13.29 -8.12 7.39
C HIS A 170 -12.49 -9.32 6.87
N GLY A 171 -11.15 -9.29 6.93
CA GLY A 171 -10.32 -10.42 6.51
C GLY A 171 -10.56 -11.66 7.36
N VAL A 172 -10.68 -11.51 8.68
CA VAL A 172 -11.01 -12.63 9.57
C VAL A 172 -12.42 -13.16 9.29
N GLN A 173 -13.41 -12.29 9.08
CA GLN A 173 -14.76 -12.73 8.71
C GLN A 173 -14.76 -13.51 7.40
N ARG A 174 -14.00 -13.06 6.38
CA ARG A 174 -13.82 -13.79 5.12
C ARG A 174 -13.20 -15.15 5.34
N ALA A 175 -12.19 -15.27 6.19
CA ALA A 175 -11.55 -16.55 6.50
C ALA A 175 -12.52 -17.54 7.18
N HIS A 176 -13.45 -17.04 8.01
CA HIS A 176 -14.46 -17.87 8.69
C HIS A 176 -15.65 -18.26 7.82
N SER A 177 -16.11 -17.35 6.95
CA SER A 177 -17.35 -17.53 6.17
C SER A 177 -17.13 -17.93 4.71
N GLY A 178 -15.89 -17.88 4.23
CA GLY A 178 -15.51 -18.35 2.91
C GLY A 178 -15.35 -19.88 2.83
N PRO A 179 -14.91 -20.39 1.68
CA PRO A 179 -14.54 -21.79 1.54
C PRO A 179 -13.48 -22.18 2.57
N SER A 180 -13.65 -23.35 3.19
CA SER A 180 -12.77 -23.83 4.26
C SER A 180 -11.45 -24.44 3.76
N ASP A 181 -11.22 -24.47 2.45
CA ASP A 181 -9.96 -24.96 1.91
C ASP A 181 -8.81 -24.02 2.27
N ALA A 182 -7.61 -24.59 2.43
CA ALA A 182 -6.44 -23.86 2.89
C ALA A 182 -6.07 -22.67 1.99
N ALA A 183 -6.28 -22.75 0.67
CA ALA A 183 -5.92 -21.67 -0.24
C ALA A 183 -6.82 -20.44 0.00
N SER A 184 -8.13 -20.65 0.10
CA SER A 184 -9.10 -19.60 0.40
C SER A 184 -8.86 -18.96 1.78
N VAL A 185 -8.56 -19.78 2.80
CA VAL A 185 -8.23 -19.30 4.15
C VAL A 185 -6.96 -18.45 4.12
N LEU A 186 -5.90 -18.90 3.45
CA LEU A 186 -4.64 -18.16 3.33
C LEU A 186 -4.80 -16.85 2.54
N GLU A 187 -5.63 -16.85 1.49
CA GLU A 187 -5.94 -15.62 0.75
C GLU A 187 -6.60 -14.57 1.65
N ALA A 188 -7.45 -14.99 2.58
CA ALA A 188 -8.10 -14.10 3.53
C ALA A 188 -7.18 -13.64 4.68
N LEU A 189 -6.28 -14.51 5.16
CA LEU A 189 -5.42 -14.23 6.32
C LEU A 189 -4.13 -13.46 5.98
N ARG A 190 -3.49 -13.73 4.85
CA ARG A 190 -2.20 -13.11 4.50
C ARG A 190 -2.22 -11.57 4.51
N PRO A 191 -3.26 -10.90 3.96
CA PRO A 191 -3.31 -9.42 3.96
C PRO A 191 -3.54 -8.79 5.34
N LEU A 192 -3.66 -9.59 6.40
CA LEU A 192 -3.85 -9.09 7.77
C LEU A 192 -2.55 -8.59 8.41
N ASP A 193 -1.40 -8.92 7.84
CA ASP A 193 -0.08 -8.43 8.25
C ASP A 193 -0.05 -6.89 8.37
N LEU A 194 -0.49 -6.19 7.33
CA LEU A 194 -0.45 -4.74 7.23
C LEU A 194 -1.35 -4.03 8.25
N PRO A 195 -2.67 -4.34 8.39
CA PRO A 195 -3.47 -3.73 9.44
C PRO A 195 -2.94 -4.06 10.84
N LEU A 196 -2.44 -5.28 11.08
CA LEU A 196 -1.91 -5.68 12.39
C LEU A 196 -0.63 -4.93 12.74
N GLU A 197 0.31 -4.80 11.81
CA GLU A 197 1.54 -4.02 11.99
C GLU A 197 1.21 -2.58 12.39
N ARG A 198 0.26 -1.96 11.68
CA ARG A 198 -0.07 -0.54 11.88
C ARG A 198 -0.78 -0.22 13.17
N VAL A 199 -1.44 -1.19 13.78
CA VAL A 199 -2.09 -1.03 15.09
C VAL A 199 -1.65 -2.12 16.06
N ALA A 200 -0.38 -2.51 15.98
CA ALA A 200 0.22 -3.58 16.78
C ALA A 200 -0.19 -3.46 18.25
N HIS A 201 -0.47 -4.60 18.88
CA HIS A 201 -0.85 -4.72 20.28
C HIS A 201 -2.19 -4.07 20.67
N ARG A 202 -2.95 -3.50 19.72
CA ARG A 202 -4.25 -2.82 19.99
C ARG A 202 -5.47 -3.65 19.61
N LEU A 203 -5.30 -4.77 18.93
CA LEU A 203 -6.39 -5.67 18.52
C LEU A 203 -6.43 -6.94 19.37
N GLU A 204 -7.55 -7.66 19.28
CA GLU A 204 -7.79 -8.90 20.02
C GLU A 204 -7.54 -10.13 19.15
N ALA A 205 -6.70 -11.05 19.63
CA ALA A 205 -6.30 -12.26 18.90
C ALA A 205 -7.39 -13.34 18.85
N LYS A 206 -8.43 -13.24 19.71
CA LYS A 206 -9.44 -14.29 19.90
C LYS A 206 -10.08 -14.81 18.61
N LYS A 207 -10.22 -13.95 17.59
CA LYS A 207 -10.85 -14.30 16.31
C LYS A 207 -9.94 -15.12 15.39
N LEU A 208 -8.64 -15.18 15.67
CA LEU A 208 -7.64 -15.96 14.93
C LEU A 208 -7.31 -17.31 15.59
N LEU A 209 -7.68 -17.50 16.87
CA LEU A 209 -7.28 -18.68 17.65
C LEU A 209 -7.73 -20.02 17.04
N SER A 210 -8.88 -20.06 16.37
CA SER A 210 -9.36 -21.28 15.71
C SER A 210 -8.45 -21.75 14.58
N PHE A 211 -7.83 -20.81 13.84
CA PHE A 211 -6.97 -21.14 12.71
C PHE A 211 -5.61 -21.71 13.15
N ALA A 212 -5.22 -21.53 14.41
CA ALA A 212 -4.05 -22.19 14.98
C ALA A 212 -4.20 -23.73 15.02
N ARG A 213 -5.42 -24.25 14.93
CA ARG A 213 -5.72 -25.70 14.92
C ARG A 213 -6.21 -26.20 13.57
N HIS A 214 -5.94 -25.44 12.50
CA HIS A 214 -6.34 -25.79 11.15
C HIS A 214 -5.60 -27.06 10.67
N GLU A 215 -6.25 -27.89 9.84
CA GLU A 215 -5.67 -29.15 9.34
C GLU A 215 -4.40 -28.92 8.51
N ASP A 216 -4.40 -27.88 7.69
CA ASP A 216 -3.28 -27.48 6.84
C ASP A 216 -2.21 -26.69 7.62
N ASP A 217 -0.97 -27.17 7.56
CA ASP A 217 0.18 -26.56 8.25
C ASP A 217 0.49 -25.13 7.81
N ARG A 218 0.22 -24.79 6.55
CA ARG A 218 0.48 -23.44 6.00
C ARG A 218 -0.44 -22.42 6.65
N VAL A 219 -1.68 -22.81 6.95
CA VAL A 219 -2.62 -21.96 7.69
C VAL A 219 -2.13 -21.76 9.13
N ARG A 220 -1.71 -22.82 9.81
CA ARG A 220 -1.17 -22.72 11.17
C ARG A 220 0.08 -21.83 11.23
N GLY A 221 1.02 -22.01 10.29
CA GLY A 221 2.20 -21.16 10.16
C GLY A 221 1.87 -19.69 9.87
N CYS A 222 0.90 -19.42 8.99
CA CYS A 222 0.41 -18.07 8.75
C CYS A 222 -0.16 -17.41 10.02
N VAL A 223 -0.86 -18.18 10.86
CA VAL A 223 -1.41 -17.68 12.13
C VAL A 223 -0.31 -17.39 13.13
N CYS A 224 0.74 -18.22 13.23
CA CYS A 224 1.94 -17.91 14.02
C CYS A 224 2.50 -16.53 13.65
N TRP A 225 2.71 -16.29 12.35
CA TRP A 225 3.20 -14.99 11.87
C TRP A 225 2.32 -13.82 12.33
N LEU A 226 1.00 -13.95 12.19
CA LEU A 226 0.06 -12.90 12.62
C LEU A 226 0.04 -12.72 14.14
N PHE A 227 0.20 -13.80 14.93
CA PHE A 227 0.30 -13.73 16.40
C PHE A 227 1.46 -12.85 16.87
N GLY A 228 2.52 -12.71 16.07
CA GLY A 228 3.65 -11.82 16.33
C GLY A 228 3.30 -10.32 16.49
N TYR A 229 2.08 -9.89 16.16
CA TYR A 229 1.61 -8.50 16.29
C TYR A 229 0.68 -8.26 17.49
N PHE A 230 0.34 -9.29 18.25
CA PHE A 230 -0.58 -9.19 19.39
C PHE A 230 0.18 -9.00 20.71
N ARG A 231 -0.56 -8.76 21.80
CA ARG A 231 0.03 -8.70 23.14
C ARG A 231 0.28 -10.10 23.69
N ARG A 232 1.36 -10.25 24.44
CA ARG A 232 1.83 -11.53 25.02
C ARG A 232 0.73 -12.32 25.71
N GLU A 233 -0.06 -11.68 26.55
CA GLU A 233 -1.11 -12.34 27.32
C GLU A 233 -2.21 -12.97 26.45
N GLN A 234 -2.34 -12.57 25.18
CA GLN A 234 -3.36 -13.10 24.27
C GLN A 234 -2.89 -14.32 23.46
N VAL A 235 -1.58 -14.44 23.22
CA VAL A 235 -1.05 -15.41 22.24
C VAL A 235 0.06 -16.30 22.77
N LEU A 236 0.59 -16.05 23.98
CA LEU A 236 1.66 -16.86 24.55
C LEU A 236 1.28 -18.34 24.66
N ALA A 237 0.16 -18.68 25.29
CA ALA A 237 -0.24 -20.08 25.46
C ALA A 237 -0.50 -20.79 24.10
N PRO A 238 -1.26 -20.23 23.14
CA PRO A 238 -1.40 -20.81 21.81
C PRO A 238 -0.08 -21.02 21.07
N LEU A 239 0.86 -20.08 21.18
CA LEU A 239 2.18 -20.20 20.54
C LEU A 239 3.04 -21.31 21.19
N LEU A 240 2.91 -21.51 22.50
CA LEU A 240 3.57 -22.63 23.18
C LEU A 240 2.99 -23.98 22.75
N GLU A 241 1.67 -24.07 22.51
CA GLU A 241 1.08 -25.28 21.90
C GLU A 241 1.64 -25.55 20.49
N LEU A 242 1.83 -24.50 19.68
CA LEU A 242 2.35 -24.61 18.30
C LEU A 242 3.85 -24.93 18.22
N LEU A 243 4.57 -24.80 19.32
CA LEU A 243 5.94 -25.29 19.43
C LEU A 243 6.02 -26.84 19.46
N ASP A 244 4.91 -27.53 19.71
CA ASP A 244 4.79 -28.99 19.63
C ASP A 244 4.13 -29.45 18.31
N ASP A 245 3.98 -28.56 17.32
CA ASP A 245 3.32 -28.89 16.05
C ASP A 245 4.06 -30.00 15.28
N PRO A 246 3.34 -30.96 14.66
CA PRO A 246 3.99 -32.00 13.86
C PRO A 246 4.81 -31.45 12.68
N CYS A 247 4.42 -30.30 12.12
CA CYS A 247 5.14 -29.66 11.02
C CYS A 247 6.29 -28.79 11.55
N GLU A 248 7.52 -29.09 11.11
CA GLU A 248 8.72 -28.32 11.45
C GLU A 248 8.61 -26.84 11.09
N SER A 249 8.04 -26.51 9.93
CA SER A 249 7.85 -25.13 9.50
C SER A 249 6.91 -24.35 10.43
N VAL A 250 5.89 -25.01 10.98
CA VAL A 250 4.98 -24.38 11.96
C VAL A 250 5.69 -24.13 13.28
N ARG A 251 6.48 -25.10 13.77
CA ARG A 251 7.29 -24.92 14.99
C ARG A 251 8.26 -23.74 14.83
N HIS A 252 8.91 -23.62 13.68
CA HIS A 252 9.80 -22.50 13.38
C HIS A 252 9.04 -21.15 13.39
N SER A 253 7.88 -21.06 12.71
CA SER A 253 7.06 -19.84 12.75
C SER A 253 6.56 -19.52 14.16
N ALA A 254 6.23 -20.53 14.98
CA ALA A 254 5.82 -20.33 16.37
C ALA A 254 6.98 -19.76 17.21
N LEU A 255 8.19 -20.28 17.02
CA LEU A 255 9.41 -19.80 17.68
C LEU A 255 9.70 -18.33 17.33
N GLU A 256 9.61 -17.97 16.04
CA GLU A 256 9.78 -16.58 15.59
C GLU A 256 8.75 -15.64 16.23
N ALA A 257 7.47 -16.04 16.22
CA ALA A 257 6.40 -15.27 16.84
C ALA A 257 6.58 -15.13 18.36
N LEU A 258 7.10 -16.16 19.04
CA LEU A 258 7.42 -16.10 20.47
C LEU A 258 8.54 -15.12 20.76
N VAL A 259 9.62 -15.09 19.97
CA VAL A 259 10.71 -14.13 20.15
C VAL A 259 10.19 -12.70 20.01
N ARG A 260 9.33 -12.45 19.02
CA ARG A 260 8.65 -11.15 18.82
C ARG A 260 7.82 -10.70 20.01
N VAL A 261 7.06 -11.64 20.58
CA VAL A 261 6.02 -11.33 21.56
C VAL A 261 6.55 -11.33 23.00
N ALA A 262 7.51 -12.20 23.28
CA ALA A 262 7.99 -12.47 24.64
C ALA A 262 9.46 -12.10 24.86
N GLY A 263 10.22 -11.90 23.79
CA GLY A 263 11.66 -11.60 23.84
C GLY A 263 12.53 -12.86 23.85
N PRO A 264 13.78 -12.76 23.36
CA PRO A 264 14.65 -13.93 23.17
C PRO A 264 15.06 -14.60 24.48
N GLU A 265 15.19 -13.85 25.58
CA GLU A 265 15.54 -14.40 26.90
C GLU A 265 14.44 -15.34 27.43
N ASP A 266 13.17 -14.92 27.32
CA ASP A 266 12.01 -15.69 27.79
C ASP A 266 11.80 -16.96 26.95
N VAL A 267 12.12 -16.88 25.66
CA VAL A 267 12.07 -18.01 24.74
C VAL A 267 13.20 -19.00 25.02
N TRP A 268 14.43 -18.54 25.21
CA TRP A 268 15.56 -19.41 25.58
C TRP A 268 15.26 -20.22 26.83
N ALA A 269 14.72 -19.59 27.88
CA ALA A 269 14.35 -20.26 29.13
C ALA A 269 13.34 -21.41 28.94
N ARG A 270 12.56 -21.40 27.84
CA ARG A 270 11.56 -22.43 27.53
C ARG A 270 12.09 -23.52 26.60
N VAL A 271 13.01 -23.19 25.70
CA VAL A 271 13.49 -24.15 24.67
C VAL A 271 14.81 -24.81 25.06
N ARG A 272 15.55 -24.28 26.05
CA ARG A 272 16.87 -24.79 26.48
C ARG A 272 16.86 -26.27 26.90
N ASP A 273 15.71 -26.77 27.35
CA ASP A 273 15.52 -28.14 27.82
C ASP A 273 14.75 -29.00 26.78
N ARG A 274 14.48 -28.46 25.59
CA ARG A 274 13.80 -29.16 24.49
C ARG A 274 14.80 -29.75 23.49
N GLU A 275 14.27 -30.39 22.45
CA GLU A 275 15.04 -31.09 21.43
C GLU A 275 16.11 -30.22 20.79
N ARG A 276 17.22 -30.86 20.40
CA ARG A 276 18.40 -30.20 19.82
C ARG A 276 18.05 -29.28 18.65
N ASP A 277 17.12 -29.71 17.80
CA ASP A 277 16.75 -28.98 16.58
C ASP A 277 16.04 -27.66 16.88
N GLU A 278 15.28 -27.59 17.97
CA GLU A 278 14.58 -26.36 18.37
C GLU A 278 15.54 -25.34 18.98
N ARG A 279 16.51 -25.83 19.75
CA ARG A 279 17.61 -24.99 20.26
C ARG A 279 18.46 -24.46 19.11
N ALA A 280 18.75 -25.29 18.12
CA ALA A 280 19.43 -24.89 16.90
C ALA A 280 18.65 -23.82 16.12
N ALA A 281 17.33 -24.01 15.95
CA ALA A 281 16.46 -23.05 15.28
C ALA A 281 16.41 -21.69 15.99
N LEU A 282 16.44 -21.67 17.33
CA LEU A 282 16.53 -20.40 18.07
C LEU A 282 17.86 -19.70 17.80
N ILE A 283 18.99 -20.42 17.83
CA ILE A 283 20.30 -19.82 17.54
C ILE A 283 20.31 -19.16 16.16
N ASP A 284 19.76 -19.84 15.15
CA ASP A 284 19.68 -19.32 13.79
C ASP A 284 18.79 -18.08 13.67
N LEU A 285 17.64 -18.10 14.35
CA LEU A 285 16.75 -16.96 14.39
C LEU A 285 17.39 -15.75 15.06
N LEU A 286 18.08 -15.95 16.19
CA LEU A 286 18.77 -14.88 16.91
C LEU A 286 19.94 -14.31 16.12
N GLU A 287 20.65 -15.15 15.38
CA GLU A 287 21.70 -14.72 14.46
C GLU A 287 21.13 -13.83 13.36
N TYR A 288 20.00 -14.22 12.77
CA TYR A 288 19.32 -13.43 11.74
C TYR A 288 18.80 -12.08 12.27
N TRP A 289 18.34 -12.04 13.53
CA TRP A 289 17.71 -10.85 14.14
C TRP A 289 18.70 -9.86 14.76
N ALA A 290 19.91 -10.30 15.13
CA ALA A 290 21.10 -9.55 15.59
C ALA A 290 20.91 -8.25 16.42
N HIS A 291 19.76 -8.01 17.07
CA HIS A 291 19.52 -6.90 17.98
C HIS A 291 20.20 -7.14 19.35
N ASP A 292 20.41 -6.09 20.15
CA ASP A 292 21.10 -6.16 21.44
C ASP A 292 20.62 -7.27 22.38
N SER A 293 19.32 -7.56 22.43
CA SER A 293 18.77 -8.65 23.24
C SER A 293 19.13 -10.03 22.67
N ALA A 294 19.12 -10.19 21.34
CA ALA A 294 19.54 -11.43 20.69
C ALA A 294 21.04 -11.70 20.91
N VAL A 295 21.90 -10.67 20.80
CA VAL A 295 23.34 -10.77 21.06
C VAL A 295 23.63 -11.25 22.49
N ARG A 296 22.93 -10.69 23.48
CA ARG A 296 23.05 -11.13 24.88
C ARG A 296 22.68 -12.59 25.08
N VAL A 297 21.59 -13.04 24.44
CA VAL A 297 21.14 -14.43 24.53
C VAL A 297 22.09 -15.38 23.80
N LEU A 298 22.61 -15.02 22.62
CA LEU A 298 23.61 -15.83 21.92
C LEU A 298 24.88 -16.06 22.76
N ARG A 299 25.36 -15.03 23.46
CA ARG A 299 26.46 -15.16 24.43
C ARG A 299 26.10 -16.13 25.56
N GLN A 300 24.91 -15.97 26.14
CA GLN A 300 24.43 -16.84 27.21
C GLN A 300 24.34 -18.31 26.75
N ILE A 301 23.82 -18.56 25.54
CA ILE A 301 23.74 -19.91 24.97
C ILE A 301 25.15 -20.48 24.80
N GLY A 302 26.10 -19.72 24.24
CA GLY A 302 27.49 -20.18 24.10
C GLY A 302 28.12 -20.62 25.43
N GLU A 303 27.81 -19.94 26.53
CA GLU A 303 28.32 -20.23 27.87
C GLU A 303 27.61 -21.41 28.58
N GLN A 304 26.33 -21.66 28.27
CA GLN A 304 25.46 -22.58 29.04
C GLN A 304 25.08 -23.86 28.29
N GLU A 305 25.20 -23.87 26.97
CA GLU A 305 24.78 -24.98 26.12
C GLU A 305 25.71 -26.19 26.29
N ALA A 306 25.11 -27.34 26.59
CA ALA A 306 25.83 -28.59 26.83
C ALA A 306 26.28 -29.28 25.52
N ASP A 307 25.53 -29.10 24.43
CA ASP A 307 25.94 -29.56 23.10
C ASP A 307 27.05 -28.65 22.57
N SER A 308 28.26 -29.21 22.43
CA SER A 308 29.45 -28.46 22.04
C SER A 308 29.33 -27.81 20.65
N GLU A 309 28.58 -28.41 19.72
CA GLU A 309 28.38 -27.83 18.38
C GLU A 309 27.41 -26.65 18.45
N LEU A 310 26.32 -26.76 19.21
CA LEU A 310 25.38 -25.65 19.40
C LEU A 310 26.02 -24.50 20.20
N SER A 311 26.81 -24.80 21.24
CA SER A 311 27.60 -23.81 21.97
C SER A 311 28.56 -23.06 21.04
N ALA A 312 29.31 -23.80 20.20
CA ALA A 312 30.23 -23.20 19.23
C ALA A 312 29.48 -22.38 18.17
N ARG A 313 28.32 -22.85 17.70
CA ARG A 313 27.46 -22.13 16.74
C ARG A 313 26.97 -20.81 17.33
N ALA A 314 26.43 -20.82 18.54
CA ALA A 314 25.96 -19.61 19.22
C ALA A 314 27.11 -18.61 19.48
N THR A 315 28.30 -19.11 19.85
CA THR A 315 29.49 -18.28 20.03
C THR A 315 29.92 -17.60 18.72
N ARG A 316 29.91 -18.33 17.60
CA ARG A 316 30.22 -17.75 16.27
C ARG A 316 29.18 -16.69 15.86
N ALA A 317 27.90 -16.98 16.06
CA ALA A 317 26.81 -16.03 15.79
C ALA A 317 26.94 -14.75 16.62
N PHE A 318 27.23 -14.88 17.93
CA PHE A 318 27.52 -13.76 18.82
C PHE A 318 28.70 -12.90 18.30
N GLN A 319 29.82 -13.55 17.93
CA GLN A 319 31.00 -12.85 17.42
C GLN A 319 30.70 -12.06 16.13
N ARG A 320 29.91 -12.64 15.22
CA ARG A 320 29.48 -11.96 13.98
C ARG A 320 28.59 -10.76 14.26
N ALA A 321 27.51 -10.94 15.03
CA ALA A 321 26.58 -9.88 15.36
C ALA A 321 27.26 -8.71 16.11
N ASN A 322 28.24 -9.01 16.97
CA ASN A 322 29.02 -8.01 17.68
C ASN A 322 30.05 -7.28 16.80
N ALA A 323 30.52 -7.89 15.71
CA ALA A 323 31.42 -7.26 14.75
C ALA A 323 30.68 -6.29 13.79
N GLU A 324 29.40 -6.54 13.52
CA GLU A 324 28.56 -5.73 12.63
C GLU A 324 27.91 -4.52 13.30
N SER A 325 27.93 -4.45 14.64
CA SER A 325 27.49 -3.30 15.43
C SER A 325 28.68 -2.59 16.08
N PRO A 326 29.47 -1.79 15.34
CA PRO A 326 30.51 -0.98 15.97
C PRO A 326 29.82 0.12 16.79
N ASN A 327 30.15 0.16 18.09
CA ASN A 327 29.75 1.19 19.05
C ASN A 327 29.62 2.61 18.46
#